data_AF-A0A3T0KV49-F1
#
_entry.id   AF-A0A3T0KV49-F1
#
_cell.length_a   1.000
_cell.length_b   1.000
_cell.length_c   1.000
_cell.angle_alpha   90.00
_cell.angle_beta   90.00
_cell.angle_gamma   90.00
#
_symmetry.space_group_name_H-M   'P 1'
#
loop_
_entity.id
_entity.type
_entity.pdbx_description
1 polymer ?
#
loop_
_entity_poly.entity_id
_entity_poly.type
_entity_poly.pdbx_seq_one_letter_code
_entity_poly.pdbx_strand_id
1 'polypeptide(L)'
;MSNLREGKLIVEGIEVSKDTKLTVFEKFLTINTSLEARKRQNGKATVGSLKPIQLGSKKFAVRISFENNNIQGIRLKVSDPSINEWDYEEKLSQHGEWLTEQIGYPEGILSENVFEWGKIKQWYDQRSSDAGISILYLQNRELI
;
A
#
# COMPACT_ATOMS: atom_id res chain seq x y z
N MET A 1 2.05 17.45 5.61
CA MET A 1 1.43 17.31 4.28
C MET A 1 1.80 15.93 3.76
N SER A 2 0.85 15.20 3.19
CA SER A 2 1.09 13.86 2.64
C SER A 2 1.68 13.93 1.24
N ASN A 3 2.73 13.16 0.96
CA ASN A 3 3.33 13.05 -0.38
C ASN A 3 2.57 12.04 -1.27
N LEU A 4 1.44 11.49 -0.79
CA LEU A 4 0.72 10.44 -1.52
C LEU A 4 0.11 10.93 -2.84
N ARG A 5 -0.24 12.23 -2.94
CA ARG A 5 -0.67 12.84 -4.21
C ARG A 5 0.43 12.80 -5.28
N GLU A 6 1.70 12.79 -4.89
CA GLU A 6 2.86 12.64 -5.78
C GLU A 6 3.23 11.17 -6.03
N GLY A 7 2.47 10.22 -5.49
CA GLY A 7 2.77 8.79 -5.61
C GLY A 7 3.92 8.35 -4.72
N LYS A 8 4.09 9.00 -3.56
CA LYS A 8 5.13 8.67 -2.59
C LYS A 8 4.52 8.26 -1.26
N LEU A 9 5.03 7.18 -0.67
CA LEU A 9 4.66 6.71 0.65
C LEU A 9 5.92 6.38 1.46
N ILE A 10 6.02 6.90 2.68
CA ILE A 10 7.13 6.54 3.58
C ILE A 10 6.74 5.30 4.37
N VAL A 11 7.51 4.22 4.23
CA VAL A 11 7.31 2.94 4.94
C VAL A 11 8.58 2.63 5.73
N GLU A 12 8.51 2.68 7.06
CA GLU A 12 9.66 2.41 7.95
C GLU A 12 10.90 3.26 7.61
N GLY A 13 10.69 4.52 7.21
CA GLY A 13 11.74 5.46 6.81
C GLY A 13 12.19 5.34 5.35
N ILE A 14 11.68 4.38 4.59
CA ILE A 14 11.94 4.24 3.15
C ILE A 14 10.89 5.02 2.37
N GLU A 15 11.30 5.97 1.54
CA GLU A 15 10.40 6.56 0.54
C GLU A 15 10.14 5.56 -0.59
N VAL A 16 8.88 5.19 -0.76
CA VAL A 16 8.40 4.28 -1.79
C VAL A 16 7.65 5.07 -2.85
N SER A 17 8.07 4.96 -4.11
CA SER A 17 7.48 5.61 -5.28
C SER A 17 7.51 4.67 -6.49
N LYS A 18 7.02 5.11 -7.65
CA LYS A 18 7.02 4.33 -8.90
C LYS A 18 8.41 3.81 -9.32
N ASP A 19 9.48 4.50 -8.92
CA ASP A 19 10.84 4.19 -9.32
C ASP A 19 11.54 3.22 -8.34
N THR A 20 10.91 2.95 -7.19
CA THR A 20 11.47 2.08 -6.16
C THR A 20 11.68 0.66 -6.68
N LYS A 21 12.89 0.14 -6.45
CA LYS A 21 13.31 -1.21 -6.84
C LYS A 21 13.29 -2.16 -5.64
N LEU A 22 13.12 -3.46 -5.89
CA LEU A 22 13.18 -4.47 -4.84
C LEU A 22 14.54 -4.46 -4.12
N THR A 23 15.63 -4.16 -4.84
CA THR A 23 16.98 -4.09 -4.27
C THR A 23 17.13 -3.06 -3.13
N VAL A 24 16.30 -2.01 -3.10
CA VAL A 24 16.27 -1.05 -1.98
C VAL A 24 15.84 -1.75 -0.70
N PHE A 25 14.78 -2.57 -0.78
CA PHE A 25 14.29 -3.32 0.38
C PHE A 25 15.23 -4.47 0.76
N GLU A 26 15.84 -5.15 -0.20
CA GLU A 26 16.82 -6.20 0.10
C GLU A 26 18.00 -5.67 0.92
N LYS A 27 18.49 -4.46 0.62
CA LYS A 27 19.52 -3.78 1.41
C LYS A 27 19.01 -3.33 2.77
N PHE A 28 17.75 -2.92 2.88
CA PHE A 28 17.17 -2.50 4.16
C PHE A 28 16.95 -3.69 5.10
N LEU A 29 16.52 -4.83 4.56
CA LEU A 29 16.22 -6.05 5.30
C LEU A 29 17.45 -6.68 5.97
N THR A 30 18.66 -6.36 5.52
CA THR A 30 19.89 -6.79 6.22
C THR A 30 20.13 -6.03 7.52
N ILE A 31 19.46 -4.90 7.73
CA ILE A 31 19.64 -4.00 8.88
C ILE A 31 18.37 -3.97 9.75
N ASN A 32 17.18 -4.10 9.16
CA ASN A 32 15.91 -4.02 9.85
C ASN A 32 15.02 -5.24 9.59
N THR A 33 14.52 -5.84 10.66
CA THR A 33 13.68 -7.05 10.66
C THR A 33 12.18 -6.75 10.73
N SER A 34 11.73 -5.50 10.62
CA SER A 34 10.29 -5.15 10.65
C SER A 34 9.55 -5.54 9.36
N LEU A 35 10.30 -5.85 8.30
CA LEU A 35 9.80 -6.28 7.00
C LEU A 35 10.33 -7.68 6.64
N GLU A 36 9.69 -8.33 5.67
CA GLU A 36 10.11 -9.62 5.11
C GLU A 36 9.94 -9.61 3.58
N ALA A 37 10.95 -10.06 2.84
CA ALA A 37 10.85 -10.28 1.40
C ALA A 37 10.54 -11.74 1.07
N ARG A 38 9.51 -11.96 0.24
CA ARG A 38 9.16 -13.27 -0.33
C ARG A 38 9.27 -13.22 -1.84
N LYS A 39 10.20 -13.98 -2.40
CA LYS A 39 10.37 -14.15 -3.85
C LYS A 39 9.55 -15.33 -4.33
N ARG A 40 8.91 -15.17 -5.48
CA ARG A 40 8.11 -16.21 -6.16
C ARG A 40 8.78 -16.59 -7.47
N GLN A 41 8.42 -17.75 -8.01
CA GLN A 41 8.78 -18.12 -9.38
C GLN A 41 8.24 -17.07 -10.37
N ASN A 42 8.95 -16.86 -11.48
CA ASN A 42 8.61 -15.90 -12.56
C ASN A 42 8.85 -14.41 -12.25
N GLY A 43 9.90 -14.08 -11.49
CA GLY A 43 10.34 -12.69 -11.31
C GLY A 43 9.44 -11.83 -10.42
N LYS A 44 8.43 -12.42 -9.78
CA LYS A 44 7.52 -11.74 -8.85
C LYS A 44 8.07 -11.80 -7.43
N ALA A 45 7.97 -10.70 -6.69
CA ALA A 45 8.35 -10.65 -5.29
C ALA A 45 7.36 -9.78 -4.50
N THR A 46 7.28 -10.02 -3.20
CA THR A 46 6.52 -9.19 -2.27
C THR A 46 7.36 -8.86 -1.05
N VAL A 47 7.33 -7.61 -0.61
CA VAL A 47 7.86 -7.19 0.69
C VAL A 47 6.66 -6.91 1.60
N GLY A 48 6.57 -7.61 2.72
CA GLY A 48 5.48 -7.48 3.68
C GLY A 48 5.97 -7.01 5.05
N SER A 49 5.12 -6.31 5.80
CA SER A 49 5.40 -5.98 7.18
C SER A 49 5.13 -7.17 8.10
N LEU A 50 6.04 -7.42 9.06
CA LEU A 50 5.86 -8.44 10.09
C LEU A 50 5.06 -7.93 11.29
N LYS A 51 4.98 -6.61 11.43
CA LYS A 51 4.19 -5.90 12.44
C LYS A 51 3.38 -4.78 11.78
N PRO A 52 2.34 -4.24 12.43
CA PRO A 52 1.64 -3.06 11.95
C PRO A 52 2.59 -1.87 11.85
N ILE A 53 2.54 -1.14 10.73
CA ILE A 53 3.32 0.07 10.46
C ILE A 53 2.42 1.27 10.65
N GLN A 54 2.87 2.26 11.43
CA GLN A 54 2.16 3.52 11.59
C GLN A 54 2.32 4.37 10.33
N LEU A 55 1.21 4.70 9.68
CA LEU A 55 1.17 5.63 8.55
C LEU A 55 0.17 6.74 8.88
N GLY A 56 0.66 7.94 9.18
CA GLY A 56 -0.21 9.04 9.63
C GLY A 56 -0.95 8.66 10.92
N SER A 57 -2.27 8.80 10.95
CA SER A 57 -3.11 8.51 12.11
C SER A 57 -3.39 7.02 12.34
N LYS A 58 -3.17 6.14 11.36
CA LYS A 58 -3.60 4.73 11.40
C LYS A 58 -2.43 3.74 11.30
N LYS A 59 -2.67 2.49 11.74
CA LYS A 59 -1.73 1.37 11.64
C LYS A 59 -2.14 0.41 10.53
N PHE A 60 -1.17 0.01 9.71
CA PHE A 60 -1.41 -0.86 8.56
C PHE A 60 -0.49 -2.06 8.52
N ALA A 61 -1.04 -3.21 8.11
CA ALA A 61 -0.26 -4.24 7.47
C ALA A 61 0.04 -3.80 6.03
N VAL A 62 1.33 -3.70 5.70
CA VAL A 62 1.81 -3.21 4.40
C VAL A 62 2.31 -4.38 3.57
N ARG A 63 1.91 -4.44 2.31
CA ARG A 63 2.46 -5.38 1.32
C ARG A 63 2.78 -4.68 0.02
N ILE A 64 4.05 -4.67 -0.34
CA ILE A 64 4.58 -4.06 -1.55
C ILE A 64 4.85 -5.17 -2.56
N SER A 65 4.34 -5.03 -3.78
CA SER A 65 4.50 -6.03 -4.84
C SER A 65 5.50 -5.55 -5.88
N PHE A 66 6.33 -6.46 -6.37
CA PHE A 66 7.34 -6.22 -7.40
C PHE A 66 7.25 -7.27 -8.51
N GLU A 67 7.58 -6.86 -9.73
CA GLU A 67 7.76 -7.73 -10.90
C GLU A 67 9.03 -7.31 -11.63
N ASN A 68 9.94 -8.26 -11.88
CA ASN A 68 11.24 -8.02 -12.51
C ASN A 68 11.99 -6.84 -11.86
N ASN A 69 12.03 -6.82 -10.52
CA ASN A 69 12.65 -5.76 -9.70
C ASN A 69 11.92 -4.40 -9.71
N ASN A 70 10.84 -4.22 -10.46
CA ASN A 70 10.06 -2.98 -10.50
C ASN A 70 8.82 -3.06 -9.61
N ILE A 71 8.58 -2.03 -8.80
CA ILE A 71 7.38 -1.96 -7.97
C ILE A 71 6.11 -1.91 -8.82
N GLN A 72 5.12 -2.72 -8.45
CA GLN A 72 3.80 -2.73 -9.09
C GLN A 72 2.77 -1.96 -8.26
N GLY A 73 2.90 -2.03 -6.94
CA GLY A 73 1.98 -1.35 -6.04
C GLY A 73 2.14 -1.73 -4.59
N ILE A 74 1.35 -1.07 -3.75
CA ILE A 74 1.31 -1.21 -2.31
C ILE A 74 -0.13 -1.55 -1.92
N ARG A 75 -0.29 -2.57 -1.09
CA ARG A 75 -1.56 -2.87 -0.42
C ARG A 75 -1.44 -2.51 1.05
N LEU A 76 -2.42 -1.77 1.53
CA LEU A 76 -2.55 -1.37 2.92
C LEU A 76 -3.83 -1.98 3.48
N LYS A 77 -3.73 -2.64 4.64
CA LYS A 77 -4.88 -3.11 5.41
C LYS A 77 -4.77 -2.61 6.82
N VAL A 78 -5.86 -2.10 7.39
CA VAL A 78 -5.86 -1.67 8.79
C VAL A 78 -5.49 -2.86 9.66
N SER A 79 -4.56 -2.62 10.57
CA SER A 79 -4.04 -3.61 11.51
C SER A 79 -3.97 -2.97 12.89
N ASP A 80 -5.15 -2.63 13.39
CA ASP A 80 -5.36 -2.15 14.75
C ASP A 80 -6.00 -3.29 15.58
N PRO A 81 -5.35 -3.76 16.66
CA PRO A 81 -5.89 -4.83 17.48
C PRO A 81 -7.17 -4.45 18.23
N SER A 82 -7.51 -3.16 18.32
CA SER A 82 -8.78 -2.71 18.93
C SER A 82 -9.99 -2.88 18.01
N ILE A 83 -9.78 -3.09 16.71
CA ILE A 83 -10.84 -3.28 15.73
C ILE A 83 -11.11 -4.78 15.56
N ASN A 84 -12.38 -5.16 15.60
CA ASN A 84 -12.79 -6.53 15.34
C ASN A 84 -12.40 -6.94 13.91
N GLU A 85 -11.74 -8.07 13.76
CA GLU A 85 -11.28 -8.57 12.47
C GLU A 85 -12.42 -8.86 11.47
N TRP A 86 -13.67 -9.03 11.94
CA TRP A 86 -14.84 -9.26 11.11
C TRP A 86 -15.63 -7.97 10.80
N ASP A 87 -15.27 -6.86 11.44
CA ASP A 87 -15.93 -5.56 11.24
C ASP A 87 -15.35 -4.86 10.01
N TYR A 88 -15.83 -5.27 8.84
CA TYR A 88 -15.38 -4.74 7.57
C TYR A 88 -15.81 -3.28 7.35
N GLU A 89 -16.93 -2.86 7.95
CA GLU A 89 -17.45 -1.49 7.83
C GLU A 89 -16.54 -0.52 8.56
N GLU A 90 -16.13 -0.86 9.78
CA GLU A 90 -15.14 -0.09 10.53
C GLU A 90 -13.80 -0.05 9.79
N LYS A 91 -13.33 -1.18 9.25
CA LYS A 91 -12.10 -1.20 8.43
C LYS A 91 -12.20 -0.27 7.22
N LEU A 92 -13.32 -0.28 6.51
CA LEU A 92 -13.56 0.59 5.36
C LEU A 92 -13.62 2.06 5.77
N SER A 93 -14.28 2.38 6.90
CA SER A 93 -14.30 3.73 7.45
C SER A 93 -12.88 4.23 7.72
N GLN A 94 -12.07 3.44 8.43
CA GLN A 94 -10.68 3.77 8.77
C GLN A 94 -9.78 3.95 7.54
N HIS A 95 -9.99 3.16 6.47
CA HIS A 95 -9.30 3.37 5.18
C HIS A 95 -9.72 4.69 4.52
N GLY A 96 -11.02 4.99 4.52
CA GLY A 96 -11.58 6.21 3.94
C GLY A 96 -11.10 7.48 4.65
N GLU A 97 -11.11 7.46 5.99
CA GLU A 97 -10.56 8.54 6.83
C GLU A 97 -9.09 8.79 6.50
N TRP A 98 -8.27 7.73 6.52
CA TRP A 98 -6.85 7.87 6.21
C TRP A 98 -6.60 8.38 4.80
N LEU A 99 -7.32 7.88 3.78
CA LEU A 99 -7.22 8.39 2.41
C LEU A 99 -7.58 9.88 2.34
N THR A 100 -8.63 10.30 3.04
CA THR A 100 -9.06 11.69 3.10
C THR A 100 -7.97 12.59 3.69
N GLU A 101 -7.29 12.13 4.75
CA GLU A 101 -6.12 12.82 5.31
C GLU A 101 -4.95 12.93 4.32
N GLN A 102 -4.75 11.90 3.47
CA GLN A 102 -3.61 11.85 2.56
C GLN A 102 -3.83 12.64 1.27
N ILE A 103 -5.00 12.52 0.65
CA ILE A 103 -5.26 13.05 -0.69
C ILE A 103 -6.45 14.00 -0.75
N GLY A 104 -7.07 14.35 0.38
CA GLY A 104 -8.34 15.10 0.44
C GLY A 104 -9.54 14.21 0.18
N TYR A 105 -10.76 14.76 0.20
CA TYR A 105 -11.99 14.00 -0.05
C TYR A 105 -11.94 13.37 -1.46
N PRO A 106 -11.82 12.03 -1.57
CA PRO A 106 -12.03 11.37 -2.85
C PRO A 106 -13.50 11.57 -3.26
N GLU A 107 -13.83 11.52 -4.55
CA GLU A 107 -15.21 11.66 -5.07
C GLU A 107 -16.20 10.56 -4.59
N GLY A 108 -15.84 9.75 -3.59
CA GLY A 108 -16.66 8.72 -2.94
C GLY A 108 -15.83 7.62 -2.28
N ILE A 109 -16.45 6.89 -1.35
CA ILE A 109 -15.92 5.62 -0.83
C ILE A 109 -15.87 4.64 -2.01
N LEU A 110 -14.76 3.91 -2.19
CA LEU A 110 -14.50 3.00 -3.32
C LEU A 110 -14.24 3.67 -4.69
N SER A 111 -14.22 5.01 -4.78
CA SER A 111 -13.85 5.70 -6.03
C SER A 111 -12.36 5.48 -6.35
N GLU A 112 -12.07 5.29 -7.64
CA GLU A 112 -10.69 5.24 -8.12
C GLU A 112 -10.13 6.66 -8.24
N ASN A 113 -9.02 6.93 -7.56
CA ASN A 113 -8.31 8.21 -7.66
C ASN A 113 -7.15 8.03 -8.62
N VAL A 114 -7.26 8.60 -9.82
CA VAL A 114 -6.28 8.44 -10.91
C VAL A 114 -5.31 9.62 -10.93
N PHE A 115 -4.03 9.32 -11.09
CA PHE A 115 -2.93 10.28 -11.14
C PHE A 115 -1.99 9.94 -12.31
N GLU A 116 -1.11 10.87 -12.69
CA GLU A 116 -0.13 10.64 -13.77
C GLU A 116 0.83 9.48 -13.47
N TRP A 117 1.08 9.19 -12.19
CA TRP A 117 1.99 8.13 -11.76
C TRP A 117 1.30 6.77 -11.52
N GLY A 118 -0.04 6.73 -11.49
CA GLY A 118 -0.75 5.57 -10.95
C GLY A 118 -2.19 5.81 -10.57
N LYS A 119 -2.72 4.91 -9.75
CA LYS A 119 -4.05 5.07 -9.16
C LYS A 119 -4.14 4.53 -7.75
N ILE A 120 -5.05 5.10 -6.96
CA ILE A 120 -5.36 4.66 -5.60
C ILE A 120 -6.81 4.22 -5.57
N LYS A 121 -7.05 3.01 -5.05
CA LYS A 121 -8.38 2.42 -4.94
C LYS A 121 -8.58 1.80 -3.57
N GLN A 122 -9.65 2.18 -2.90
CA GLN A 122 -10.20 1.42 -1.79
C GLN A 122 -11.00 0.23 -2.33
N TRP A 123 -10.88 -0.93 -1.71
CA TRP A 123 -11.58 -2.13 -2.12
C TRP A 123 -12.14 -2.87 -0.90
N TYR A 124 -13.19 -3.61 -1.17
CA TYR A 124 -13.85 -4.52 -0.25
C TYR A 124 -14.04 -5.86 -0.97
N ASP A 125 -13.68 -6.95 -0.30
CA ASP A 125 -14.00 -8.30 -0.73
C ASP A 125 -15.04 -8.89 0.22
N GLN A 126 -16.29 -8.91 -0.25
CA GLN A 126 -17.43 -9.44 0.48
C GLN A 126 -17.28 -10.92 0.86
N ARG A 127 -16.52 -11.70 0.09
CA ARG A 127 -16.37 -13.14 0.35
C ARG A 127 -15.48 -13.43 1.55
N SER A 128 -14.53 -12.54 1.82
CA SER A 128 -13.58 -12.68 2.92
C SER A 128 -13.80 -11.66 4.04
N SER A 129 -14.85 -10.82 3.93
CA SER A 129 -15.10 -9.67 4.82
C SER A 129 -13.84 -8.81 5.00
N ASP A 130 -13.06 -8.68 3.93
CA ASP A 130 -11.74 -8.06 3.93
C ASP A 130 -11.78 -6.76 3.16
N ALA A 131 -10.94 -5.81 3.56
CA ALA A 131 -10.91 -4.49 2.96
C ALA A 131 -9.49 -3.95 2.95
N GLY A 132 -9.21 -3.03 2.03
CA GLY A 132 -7.93 -2.37 1.98
C GLY A 132 -7.85 -1.26 0.97
N ILE A 133 -6.65 -0.71 0.88
CA ILE A 133 -6.27 0.29 -0.10
C ILE A 133 -5.23 -0.34 -1.02
N SER A 134 -5.41 -0.15 -2.32
CA SER A 134 -4.42 -0.47 -3.35
C SER A 134 -3.87 0.81 -3.94
N ILE A 135 -2.57 1.03 -3.80
CA ILE A 135 -1.81 2.06 -4.52
C ILE A 135 -1.11 1.32 -5.67
N LEU A 136 -1.44 1.65 -6.90
CA LEU A 136 -0.96 0.96 -8.10
C LEU A 136 -0.13 1.93 -8.94
N TYR A 137 1.10 1.54 -9.28
CA TYR A 137 1.99 2.38 -10.08
C TYR A 137 1.90 2.00 -11.54
N LEU A 138 1.73 3.01 -12.41
CA LEU A 138 1.85 2.80 -13.84
C LEU A 138 3.29 2.37 -14.14
N GLN A 139 3.44 1.16 -14.63
CA GLN A 139 4.67 0.75 -15.29
C GLN A 139 4.62 1.35 -16.68
N ASN A 140 5.73 1.93 -17.17
CA ASN A 140 5.85 2.40 -18.55
C ASN A 140 5.66 1.23 -19.53
N ARG A 141 4.40 0.85 -19.77
CA ARG A 141 3.92 0.03 -20.86
C ARG A 141 2.75 0.80 -21.44
N GLU A 142 3.10 1.48 -22.53
CA GLU A 142 2.22 1.93 -23.60
C GLU A 142 1.39 3.21 -23.34
N LEU A 143 2.04 4.36 -23.52
CA LEU A 143 1.45 5.35 -24.42
C LEU A 143 1.56 4.74 -25.83
N ILE A 144 0.47 4.18 -26.35
CA ILE A 144 0.29 3.99 -27.80
C ILE A 144 -0.24 5.30 -28.35
#